data_AF-A0A1C4UTJ6-F1
#
_entry.id   AF-A0A1C4UTJ6-F1
#
_cell.length_a   1.000
_cell.length_b   1.000
_cell.length_c   1.000
_cell.angle_alpha   90.00
_cell.angle_beta   90.00
_cell.angle_gamma   90.00
#
_symmetry.space_group_name_H-M   'P 1'
#
loop_
_entity.id
_entity.type
_entity.pdbx_description
1 polymer ?
#
loop_
_entity_poly.entity_id
_entity_poly.type
_entity_poly.pdbx_seq_one_letter_code
_entity_poly.pdbx_strand_id
1 'polypeptide(L)'
;MSDQPPSGSTEPVPPASSGTPADRAWPAPSADEPAPTPEQTSHPALPGQSTPTGWGAPVQPADPAVPAQRGPSAAPAQPAMPGELAIPGQPAAPGQPATPGQPVGPGQPATPGQPVAPSPGVPYGEPVWPGQPGYVAYGGQPWGPYPSDPTGQPQGWMWPSTGAPVPVGAYPGQVPGQPYGWHPGVDVNDPLVTPPYAGIGGWFSRCTSAMRRGWRQLLPIMLLTQALPAAVISVLSVALAPPDQFATGPDGAPVLPDGYFADLFTFYGVVIVASLLLGAVQSTGWAAGSWVITRQAAGAAVGVGAALRYGLRRALGLWGWTIVATLLITVGACFCLLPGIYVAFALALAGPVYLFERENPIGRSFELFHRRFGMVLGRVALVAVAAVVGALIGVVIEAFGQVAFGTHPMDSAGTAAGAVAVAVLSAVLVTPAYLVQLVGLLVTYAEQRAHEGPVNTARLAAELG
;
A
#
# COMPACT_ATOMS: atom_id res chain seq x y z
N MET A 1 -28.94 38.04 54.83
CA MET A 1 -30.10 37.16 54.98
C MET A 1 -30.02 36.16 53.85
N SER A 2 -29.69 34.89 53.97
CA SER A 2 -29.33 33.92 55.03
C SER A 2 -29.25 32.60 54.24
N ASP A 3 -28.50 31.54 54.51
CA ASP A 3 -27.33 31.18 55.30
C ASP A 3 -26.88 29.83 54.65
N GLN A 4 -25.58 29.58 54.59
CA GLN A 4 -24.93 28.30 54.23
C GLN A 4 -25.16 27.26 55.39
N PRO A 5 -24.80 25.94 55.39
CA PRO A 5 -23.69 25.32 54.63
C PRO A 5 -23.85 23.78 54.31
N PRO A 6 -22.79 22.95 54.05
CA PRO A 6 -22.88 21.75 53.19
C PRO A 6 -22.88 20.43 53.98
N SER A 7 -23.00 19.29 53.31
CA SER A 7 -22.83 17.98 53.96
C SER A 7 -22.22 16.93 53.02
N GLY A 8 -21.15 16.29 53.50
CA GLY A 8 -20.93 14.86 53.31
C GLY A 8 -19.90 14.42 52.28
N SER A 9 -18.63 14.49 52.64
CA SER A 9 -17.54 13.64 52.15
C SER A 9 -17.74 12.18 52.59
N THR A 10 -17.44 11.21 51.72
CA THR A 10 -16.85 9.90 52.11
C THR A 10 -16.48 9.06 50.87
N GLU A 11 -15.18 9.02 50.59
CA GLU A 11 -14.47 7.98 49.85
C GLU A 11 -14.11 6.84 50.82
N PRO A 12 -13.91 5.60 50.35
CA PRO A 12 -12.94 4.73 51.01
C PRO A 12 -11.85 4.21 50.05
N VAL A 13 -10.62 4.59 50.37
CA VAL A 13 -9.31 4.06 49.90
C VAL A 13 -8.99 2.75 50.67
N PRO A 14 -8.19 1.81 50.10
CA PRO A 14 -8.03 0.44 50.60
C PRO A 14 -6.96 0.34 51.70
N PRO A 15 -6.90 -0.76 52.48
CA PRO A 15 -5.78 -0.99 53.36
C PRO A 15 -4.71 -1.88 52.73
N ALA A 16 -3.46 -1.44 52.83
CA ALA A 16 -2.27 -2.26 52.67
C ALA A 16 -1.60 -2.52 54.03
N SER A 17 -1.10 -3.76 54.17
CA SER A 17 0.09 -4.19 54.93
C SER A 17 0.08 -4.20 56.46
N SER A 18 0.30 -5.38 57.06
CA SER A 18 1.62 -5.78 57.64
C SER A 18 1.52 -6.97 58.62
N GLY A 19 2.50 -7.88 58.58
CA GLY A 19 2.90 -8.70 59.74
C GLY A 19 2.88 -10.24 59.58
N THR A 20 4.02 -10.84 59.24
CA THR A 20 4.44 -12.20 59.71
C THR A 20 5.08 -12.04 61.09
N PRO A 21 5.05 -13.02 62.04
CA PRO A 21 5.91 -14.22 61.94
C PRO A 21 5.38 -15.54 62.57
N ALA A 22 5.97 -16.66 62.10
CA ALA A 22 6.36 -17.91 62.80
C ALA A 22 5.34 -18.87 63.48
N ASP A 23 5.55 -20.16 63.16
CA ASP A 23 5.35 -21.40 63.93
C ASP A 23 4.00 -21.73 64.58
N ARG A 24 3.35 -22.83 64.16
CA ARG A 24 3.22 -24.08 64.96
C ARG A 24 2.50 -25.22 64.22
N ALA A 25 3.16 -26.39 64.26
CA ALA A 25 2.72 -27.79 64.25
C ALA A 25 1.29 -28.23 63.87
N TRP A 26 1.27 -29.28 63.05
CA TRP A 26 0.19 -30.23 62.75
C TRP A 26 -0.39 -30.98 63.96
N PRO A 27 -1.64 -31.47 63.85
CA PRO A 27 -2.09 -32.70 64.49
C PRO A 27 -2.42 -33.81 63.47
N ALA A 28 -2.10 -35.04 63.89
CA ALA A 28 -2.27 -36.32 63.21
C ALA A 28 -3.73 -36.83 63.14
N PRO A 29 -4.00 -37.89 62.35
CA PRO A 29 -5.06 -38.86 62.63
C PRO A 29 -4.52 -40.23 63.10
N SER A 30 -5.37 -40.91 63.87
CA SER A 30 -5.14 -42.10 64.67
C SER A 30 -4.96 -43.41 63.89
N ALA A 31 -4.35 -44.37 64.59
CA ALA A 31 -3.92 -45.71 64.19
C ALA A 31 -5.02 -46.79 64.18
N ASP A 32 -4.79 -47.85 63.39
CA ASP A 32 -4.98 -49.25 63.77
C ASP A 32 -4.03 -50.16 62.93
N GLU A 33 -3.36 -51.08 63.61
CA GLU A 33 -2.23 -51.99 63.24
C GLU A 33 -2.72 -53.38 62.71
N PRO A 34 -1.89 -54.43 62.49
CA PRO A 34 -0.52 -54.59 61.93
C PRO A 34 -0.39 -55.74 60.88
N ALA A 35 0.78 -55.87 60.23
CA ALA A 35 1.25 -57.04 59.45
C ALA A 35 1.95 -58.11 60.36
N PRO A 36 2.29 -59.34 59.88
CA PRO A 36 3.68 -59.55 59.40
C PRO A 36 3.98 -60.73 58.40
N THR A 37 5.10 -60.56 57.66
CA THR A 37 6.12 -61.52 57.12
C THR A 37 5.82 -62.54 55.97
N PRO A 38 6.74 -62.69 54.97
CA PRO A 38 6.75 -63.76 53.97
C PRO A 38 7.66 -64.96 54.34
N GLU A 39 7.24 -66.18 53.96
CA GLU A 39 7.98 -67.43 54.14
C GLU A 39 9.04 -67.72 53.05
N GLN A 40 9.99 -68.56 53.44
CA GLN A 40 11.27 -68.93 52.83
C GLN A 40 11.29 -70.45 52.56
N THR A 41 12.04 -70.93 51.56
CA THR A 41 12.66 -72.30 51.43
C THR A 41 13.29 -72.43 50.03
N SER A 42 14.44 -73.06 49.72
CA SER A 42 15.58 -73.65 50.44
C SER A 42 16.64 -74.10 49.39
N HIS A 43 17.94 -74.01 49.75
CA HIS A 43 19.20 -74.50 49.11
C HIS A 43 19.31 -76.06 49.03
N PRO A 44 20.46 -76.76 48.69
CA PRO A 44 21.77 -76.42 48.06
C PRO A 44 22.40 -77.49 47.09
N ALA A 45 23.56 -77.19 46.43
CA ALA A 45 24.80 -78.03 46.40
C ALA A 45 25.97 -77.39 45.58
N LEU A 46 27.21 -77.57 46.06
CA LEU A 46 28.56 -77.08 45.62
C LEU A 46 29.49 -78.31 45.38
N PRO A 47 30.84 -78.27 45.10
CA PRO A 47 31.78 -77.28 44.50
C PRO A 47 32.89 -77.90 43.55
N GLY A 48 33.83 -77.08 43.03
CA GLY A 48 35.21 -77.50 42.66
C GLY A 48 35.92 -76.60 41.61
N GLN A 49 36.74 -75.60 42.03
CA GLN A 49 38.23 -75.50 41.93
C GLN A 49 38.81 -75.67 40.50
N SER A 50 39.68 -74.82 39.92
CA SER A 50 40.94 -74.23 40.44
C SER A 50 41.48 -73.18 39.44
N THR A 51 42.16 -72.13 39.92
CA THR A 51 43.16 -71.35 39.13
C THR A 51 44.55 -71.97 39.33
N PRO A 52 45.48 -71.88 38.34
CA PRO A 52 46.51 -70.83 38.45
C PRO A 52 47.16 -70.34 37.12
N THR A 53 47.88 -69.22 37.26
CA THR A 53 49.06 -68.75 36.48
C THR A 53 48.89 -68.20 35.05
N GLY A 54 49.55 -67.06 34.81
CA GLY A 54 49.49 -66.29 33.57
C GLY A 54 50.73 -66.38 32.68
N TRP A 55 50.77 -65.38 31.79
CA TRP A 55 51.69 -65.05 30.69
C TRP A 55 51.38 -65.70 29.34
N GLY A 56 50.83 -64.88 28.42
CA GLY A 56 50.72 -65.19 27.01
C GLY A 56 49.96 -64.11 26.23
N ALA A 57 50.70 -63.11 25.72
CA ALA A 57 50.46 -62.20 24.59
C ALA A 57 49.08 -61.50 24.40
N PRO A 58 49.08 -60.19 24.07
CA PRO A 58 47.85 -59.48 23.71
C PRO A 58 47.29 -60.02 22.37
N VAL A 59 46.00 -60.35 22.35
CA VAL A 59 45.27 -60.68 21.13
C VAL A 59 45.11 -59.41 20.30
N GLN A 60 45.72 -59.45 19.12
CA GLN A 60 45.75 -58.40 18.11
C GLN A 60 44.36 -58.25 17.46
N PRO A 61 43.85 -57.02 17.23
CA PRO A 61 42.64 -56.82 16.44
C PRO A 61 42.84 -57.35 15.02
N ALA A 62 41.83 -58.06 14.49
CA ALA A 62 41.83 -58.56 13.12
C ALA A 62 41.93 -57.41 12.10
N ASP A 63 42.81 -57.58 11.11
CA ASP A 63 43.00 -56.65 10.00
C ASP A 63 41.72 -56.42 9.20
N PRO A 64 41.47 -55.19 8.71
CA PRO A 64 40.41 -54.92 7.76
C PRO A 64 40.71 -55.58 6.40
N ALA A 65 39.67 -56.19 5.81
CA ALA A 65 39.73 -56.82 4.50
C ALA A 65 40.23 -55.85 3.41
N VAL A 66 41.14 -56.35 2.57
CA VAL A 66 41.72 -55.68 1.40
C VAL A 66 40.61 -55.30 0.39
N PRO A 67 40.56 -54.06 -0.13
CA PRO A 67 39.65 -53.71 -1.22
C PRO A 67 40.03 -54.44 -2.51
N ALA A 68 39.05 -55.06 -3.16
CA ALA A 68 39.22 -55.65 -4.49
C ALA A 68 39.68 -54.58 -5.52
N GLN A 69 40.69 -54.92 -6.31
CA GLN A 69 41.19 -54.09 -7.41
C GLN A 69 40.06 -53.81 -8.41
N ARG A 70 39.84 -52.53 -8.70
CA ARG A 70 38.98 -52.04 -9.77
C ARG A 70 39.61 -52.45 -11.11
N GLY A 71 38.92 -53.25 -11.93
CA GLY A 71 39.35 -53.55 -13.30
C GLY A 71 39.46 -52.28 -14.16
N PRO A 72 40.24 -52.30 -15.25
CA PRO A 72 40.45 -51.12 -16.09
C PRO A 72 39.11 -50.68 -16.73
N SER A 73 38.79 -49.40 -16.56
CA SER A 73 37.64 -48.76 -17.20
C SER A 73 37.69 -48.94 -18.72
N ALA A 74 36.62 -49.48 -19.29
CA ALA A 74 36.39 -49.40 -20.73
C ALA A 74 36.28 -47.92 -21.13
N ALA A 75 37.05 -47.52 -22.16
CA ALA A 75 36.98 -46.18 -22.72
C ALA A 75 35.57 -45.89 -23.25
N PRO A 76 35.02 -44.68 -23.06
CA PRO A 76 33.73 -44.33 -23.63
C PRO A 76 33.83 -44.33 -25.17
N ALA A 77 32.85 -44.95 -25.82
CA ALA A 77 32.70 -44.91 -27.27
C ALA A 77 32.58 -43.47 -27.75
N GLN A 78 33.31 -43.13 -28.82
CA GLN A 78 33.22 -41.82 -29.47
C GLN A 78 31.79 -41.56 -29.96
N PRO A 79 31.23 -40.35 -29.77
CA PRO A 79 29.94 -39.99 -30.33
C PRO A 79 29.99 -40.03 -31.86
N ALA A 80 28.95 -40.62 -32.47
CA ALA A 80 28.75 -40.56 -33.92
C ALA A 80 28.57 -39.09 -34.36
N MET A 81 29.20 -38.72 -35.48
CA MET A 81 29.07 -37.39 -36.07
C MET A 81 27.59 -37.09 -36.41
N PRO A 82 27.06 -35.92 -36.04
CA PRO A 82 25.77 -35.48 -36.55
C PRO A 82 25.85 -35.30 -38.07
N GLY A 83 24.84 -35.82 -38.77
CA GLY A 83 24.67 -35.59 -40.21
C GLY A 83 24.58 -34.09 -40.53
N GLU A 84 25.16 -33.75 -41.68
CA GLU A 84 25.25 -32.42 -42.27
C GLU A 84 23.88 -31.71 -42.27
N LEU A 85 23.75 -30.65 -41.46
CA LEU A 85 22.58 -29.76 -41.54
C LEU A 85 22.73 -28.87 -42.78
N ALA A 86 21.69 -28.90 -43.63
CA ALA A 86 21.59 -28.08 -44.81
C ALA A 86 21.79 -26.59 -44.49
N ILE A 87 22.66 -25.93 -45.28
CA ILE A 87 22.99 -24.52 -45.21
C ILE A 87 21.73 -23.68 -45.44
N PRO A 88 21.28 -22.84 -44.48
CA PRO A 88 20.27 -21.83 -44.76
C PRO A 88 20.85 -20.77 -45.71
N GLY A 89 20.12 -20.48 -46.79
CA GLY A 89 20.50 -19.46 -47.77
C GLY A 89 20.75 -18.10 -47.12
N GLN A 90 21.80 -17.41 -47.58
CA GLN A 90 22.18 -16.08 -47.10
C GLN A 90 21.01 -15.08 -47.20
N PRO A 91 20.74 -14.28 -46.16
CA PRO A 91 19.83 -13.15 -46.27
C PRO A 91 20.40 -12.12 -47.25
N ALA A 92 19.56 -11.62 -48.16
CA ALA A 92 19.92 -10.53 -49.05
C ALA A 92 20.35 -9.29 -48.25
N ALA A 93 21.44 -8.65 -48.67
CA ALA A 93 21.96 -7.45 -48.04
C ALA A 93 20.89 -6.34 -47.99
N PRO A 94 20.70 -5.63 -46.86
CA PRO A 94 19.81 -4.49 -46.80
C PRO A 94 20.27 -3.41 -47.78
N GLY A 95 19.35 -2.91 -48.61
CA GLY A 95 19.61 -1.76 -49.48
C GLY A 95 20.04 -0.54 -48.66
N GLN A 96 21.01 0.21 -49.17
CA GLN A 96 21.52 1.41 -48.51
C GLN A 96 20.38 2.43 -48.27
N PRO A 97 20.30 3.06 -47.08
CA PRO A 97 19.37 4.16 -46.85
C PRO A 97 19.69 5.33 -47.78
N ALA A 98 18.66 5.89 -48.41
CA ALA A 98 18.80 7.13 -49.16
C ALA A 98 19.29 8.25 -48.23
N THR A 99 20.27 9.02 -48.71
CA THR A 99 20.85 10.18 -48.03
C THR A 99 19.74 11.19 -47.70
N PRO A 100 19.56 11.60 -46.43
CA PRO A 100 18.66 12.69 -46.10
C PRO A 100 19.12 13.97 -46.80
N GLY A 101 18.22 14.62 -47.54
CA GLY A 101 18.48 15.93 -48.13
C GLY A 101 18.82 16.96 -47.05
N GLN A 102 19.70 17.91 -47.39
CA GLN A 102 20.13 18.94 -46.45
C GLN A 102 18.95 19.78 -45.95
N PRO A 103 18.93 20.19 -44.66
CA PRO A 103 17.95 21.13 -44.17
C PRO A 103 18.11 22.46 -44.89
N VAL A 104 17.03 22.96 -45.49
CA VAL A 104 16.96 24.34 -45.97
C VAL A 104 17.01 25.25 -44.73
N GLY A 105 18.01 26.12 -44.67
CA GLY A 105 18.17 27.06 -43.56
C GLY A 105 16.94 27.97 -43.40
N PRO A 106 16.57 28.37 -42.17
CA PRO A 106 15.46 29.28 -41.95
C PRO A 106 15.71 30.61 -42.67
N GLY A 107 14.75 31.03 -43.48
CA GLY A 107 14.76 32.34 -44.13
C GLY A 107 14.84 33.47 -43.10
N GLN A 108 15.58 34.52 -43.43
CA GLN A 108 15.78 35.68 -42.57
C GLN A 108 14.43 36.32 -42.18
N PRO A 109 14.22 36.69 -40.90
CA PRO A 109 13.07 37.47 -40.51
C PRO A 109 13.09 38.84 -41.19
N ALA A 110 11.98 39.23 -41.81
CA ALA A 110 11.80 40.58 -42.33
C ALA A 110 11.88 41.61 -41.19
N THR A 111 12.59 42.70 -41.45
CA THR A 111 12.75 43.85 -40.54
C THR A 111 11.39 44.41 -40.15
N PRO A 112 11.07 44.56 -38.85
CA PRO A 112 9.86 45.27 -38.43
C PRO A 112 9.93 46.74 -38.88
N GLY A 113 8.93 47.19 -39.63
CA GLY A 113 8.76 48.60 -39.98
C GLY A 113 8.57 49.46 -38.73
N GLN A 114 9.09 50.69 -38.76
CA GLN A 114 9.00 51.61 -37.64
C GLN A 114 7.54 52.00 -37.31
N PRO A 115 7.19 52.23 -36.03
CA PRO A 115 5.87 52.73 -35.66
C PRO A 115 5.67 54.17 -36.15
N VAL A 116 4.60 54.39 -36.91
CA VAL A 116 4.10 55.74 -37.23
C VAL A 116 3.40 56.31 -35.99
N ALA A 117 3.72 57.55 -35.63
CA ALA A 117 3.11 58.26 -34.51
C ALA A 117 1.58 58.43 -34.71
N PRO A 118 0.73 58.33 -33.67
CA PRO A 118 -0.70 58.56 -33.82
C PRO A 118 -1.00 60.07 -33.94
N SER A 119 -1.74 60.46 -34.99
CA SER A 119 -2.46 61.74 -35.01
C SER A 119 -3.71 61.65 -34.11
N PRO A 120 -4.09 62.75 -33.43
CA PRO A 120 -5.22 62.74 -32.51
C PRO A 120 -6.55 62.98 -33.25
N GLY A 121 -7.54 62.15 -32.93
CA GLY A 121 -8.95 62.52 -33.04
C GLY A 121 -9.77 61.74 -34.06
N VAL A 122 -10.39 60.65 -33.61
CA VAL A 122 -11.79 60.28 -33.90
C VAL A 122 -12.20 59.12 -32.97
N PRO A 123 -13.40 59.12 -32.37
CA PRO A 123 -13.83 58.07 -31.45
C PRO A 123 -14.26 56.82 -32.22
N TYR A 124 -13.65 55.68 -31.90
CA TYR A 124 -14.00 54.38 -32.45
C TYR A 124 -15.26 53.82 -31.76
N GLY A 125 -16.21 53.35 -32.58
CA GLY A 125 -17.32 52.52 -32.14
C GLY A 125 -16.86 51.13 -31.69
N GLU A 126 -17.61 50.52 -30.77
CA GLU A 126 -17.35 49.20 -30.20
C GLU A 126 -17.39 48.07 -31.26
N PRO A 127 -16.54 47.03 -31.13
CA PRO A 127 -16.70 45.80 -31.90
C PRO A 127 -17.75 44.87 -31.26
N VAL A 128 -18.69 44.43 -32.09
CA VAL A 128 -19.72 43.41 -31.77
C VAL A 128 -19.10 42.02 -31.74
N TRP A 129 -19.31 41.27 -30.66
CA TRP A 129 -19.00 39.82 -30.57
C TRP A 129 -20.15 38.96 -31.12
N PRO A 130 -19.87 37.90 -31.91
CA PRO A 130 -20.90 36.94 -32.34
C PRO A 130 -21.35 36.03 -31.20
N GLY A 131 -22.66 35.74 -31.17
CA GLY A 131 -23.40 35.27 -30.01
C GLY A 131 -23.35 33.77 -29.70
N GLN A 132 -23.83 33.44 -28.50
CA GLN A 132 -24.32 32.12 -28.12
C GLN A 132 -25.82 32.19 -27.79
N PRO A 133 -26.61 31.15 -28.08
CA PRO A 133 -28.07 31.22 -28.01
C PRO A 133 -28.63 30.81 -26.63
N GLY A 134 -29.58 31.60 -26.16
CA GLY A 134 -30.82 31.13 -25.54
C GLY A 134 -30.81 30.83 -24.05
N TYR A 135 -31.11 31.85 -23.22
CA TYR A 135 -31.95 31.67 -22.02
C TYR A 135 -32.83 32.91 -21.82
N VAL A 136 -34.10 32.63 -21.52
CA VAL A 136 -35.24 33.55 -21.46
C VAL A 136 -35.19 34.40 -20.17
N ALA A 137 -35.38 35.72 -20.29
CA ALA A 137 -35.48 36.66 -19.18
C ALA A 137 -36.95 36.92 -18.78
N TYR A 138 -37.22 37.07 -17.49
CA TYR A 138 -38.46 37.62 -16.93
C TYR A 138 -38.12 38.73 -15.91
N GLY A 139 -38.70 39.94 -16.10
CA GLY A 139 -38.76 41.10 -15.18
C GLY A 139 -37.54 42.03 -15.23
N GLY A 140 -37.56 43.27 -15.77
CA GLY A 140 -38.25 44.49 -15.28
C GLY A 140 -37.43 45.12 -14.14
N GLN A 141 -36.85 46.33 -14.12
CA GLN A 141 -37.14 47.67 -14.67
C GLN A 141 -35.85 48.57 -14.66
N PRO A 142 -35.85 49.80 -15.25
CA PRO A 142 -34.64 50.52 -15.69
C PRO A 142 -34.16 51.61 -14.71
N TRP A 143 -32.84 51.83 -14.63
CA TRP A 143 -32.26 53.02 -14.00
C TRP A 143 -31.54 53.88 -15.05
N GLY A 144 -31.87 55.18 -15.05
CA GLY A 144 -31.53 56.19 -16.06
C GLY A 144 -30.09 56.71 -16.01
N PRO A 145 -29.77 57.70 -16.88
CA PRO A 145 -28.40 58.14 -17.15
C PRO A 145 -27.86 59.03 -16.03
N TYR A 146 -26.62 58.78 -15.61
CA TYR A 146 -25.87 59.61 -14.66
C TYR A 146 -25.45 60.95 -15.31
N PRO A 147 -25.54 62.09 -14.59
CA PRO A 147 -24.90 63.34 -14.99
C PRO A 147 -23.39 63.33 -14.68
N SER A 148 -22.60 63.86 -15.60
CA SER A 148 -21.16 64.11 -15.44
C SER A 148 -20.91 65.40 -14.64
N ASP A 149 -20.38 65.29 -13.42
CA ASP A 149 -19.78 66.41 -12.67
C ASP A 149 -18.27 66.13 -12.50
N PRO A 150 -17.37 67.02 -12.96
CA PRO A 150 -15.93 66.79 -12.95
C PRO A 150 -15.23 67.33 -11.69
N THR A 151 -15.61 66.91 -10.47
CA THR A 151 -14.76 67.11 -9.26
C THR A 151 -14.89 66.06 -8.13
N GLY A 152 -15.59 64.93 -8.34
CA GLY A 152 -15.72 63.87 -7.31
C GLY A 152 -14.77 62.69 -7.50
N GLN A 153 -13.87 62.44 -6.54
CA GLN A 153 -13.05 61.21 -6.48
C GLN A 153 -13.94 60.00 -6.08
N PRO A 154 -13.93 58.87 -6.82
CA PRO A 154 -14.65 57.67 -6.40
C PRO A 154 -13.91 56.95 -5.27
N GLN A 155 -14.65 56.57 -4.22
CA GLN A 155 -14.14 55.85 -3.04
C GLN A 155 -13.56 54.48 -3.41
N GLY A 156 -12.24 54.44 -3.53
CA GLY A 156 -11.41 53.24 -3.49
C GLY A 156 -10.71 53.15 -2.13
N TRP A 157 -10.75 51.95 -1.54
CA TRP A 157 -10.14 51.54 -0.28
C TRP A 157 -8.81 52.24 0.07
N MET A 158 -8.79 52.97 1.19
CA MET A 158 -7.57 53.50 1.82
C MET A 158 -6.83 52.42 2.61
N TRP A 159 -5.53 52.29 2.38
CA TRP A 159 -4.61 51.53 3.23
C TRP A 159 -4.38 52.26 4.57
N PRO A 160 -4.34 51.57 5.72
CA PRO A 160 -3.90 52.20 6.96
C PRO A 160 -2.38 52.41 6.94
N SER A 161 -1.95 53.60 7.35
CA SER A 161 -0.54 53.97 7.51
C SER A 161 0.14 53.16 8.61
N THR A 162 1.44 52.94 8.41
CA THR A 162 2.36 52.20 9.27
C THR A 162 2.35 52.74 10.71
N GLY A 163 1.90 51.94 11.69
CA GLY A 163 2.12 52.27 13.11
C GLY A 163 1.18 51.66 14.15
N ALA A 164 0.11 50.95 13.78
CA ALA A 164 -0.84 50.38 14.76
C ALA A 164 -0.68 48.85 14.93
N PRO A 165 -0.87 48.30 16.15
CA PRO A 165 -0.75 46.88 16.41
C PRO A 165 -1.87 46.09 15.72
N VAL A 166 -1.48 45.12 14.88
CA VAL A 166 -2.41 44.29 14.10
C VAL A 166 -3.05 43.18 14.96
N PRO A 167 -4.37 42.96 14.89
CA PRO A 167 -5.01 41.82 15.51
C PRO A 167 -4.69 40.53 14.74
N VAL A 168 -4.53 39.43 15.47
CA VAL A 168 -4.23 38.09 14.94
C VAL A 168 -5.29 37.67 13.92
N GLY A 169 -4.89 37.55 12.65
CA GLY A 169 -5.77 37.15 11.54
C GLY A 169 -5.42 37.73 10.16
N ALA A 170 -4.38 38.55 10.02
CA ALA A 170 -4.00 39.13 8.73
C ALA A 170 -2.94 38.27 8.00
N TYR A 171 -3.26 37.91 6.75
CA TYR A 171 -2.41 37.19 5.80
C TYR A 171 -0.98 37.74 5.72
N PRO A 172 0.07 36.90 5.70
CA PRO A 172 1.42 37.38 5.47
C PRO A 172 1.56 37.85 4.03
N GLY A 173 2.10 39.06 3.88
CA GLY A 173 2.30 39.75 2.62
C GLY A 173 3.17 38.95 1.63
N GLN A 174 2.97 39.31 0.37
CA GLN A 174 3.74 38.82 -0.77
C GLN A 174 5.24 38.94 -0.50
N VAL A 175 5.92 37.81 -0.55
CA VAL A 175 7.38 37.75 -0.61
C VAL A 175 7.81 38.24 -2.00
N PRO A 176 8.71 39.22 -2.13
CA PRO A 176 9.20 39.66 -3.44
C PRO A 176 9.98 38.52 -4.11
N GLY A 177 9.51 38.08 -5.29
CA GLY A 177 10.20 37.06 -6.10
C GLY A 177 9.34 35.90 -6.63
N GLN A 178 8.02 35.89 -6.42
CA GLN A 178 7.15 34.81 -6.90
C GLN A 178 6.93 34.87 -8.42
N PRO A 179 7.11 33.75 -9.17
CA PRO A 179 6.91 33.73 -10.62
C PRO A 179 5.44 33.93 -11.00
N TYR A 180 5.24 34.64 -12.10
CA TYR A 180 3.94 35.02 -12.65
C TYR A 180 3.10 33.78 -13.03
N GLY A 181 2.06 33.48 -12.25
CA GLY A 181 1.15 32.34 -12.48
C GLY A 181 0.15 32.12 -11.34
N TRP A 182 -0.20 33.17 -10.60
CA TRP A 182 -1.02 33.08 -9.39
C TRP A 182 -2.47 32.73 -9.74
N HIS A 183 -2.89 31.49 -9.45
CA HIS A 183 -4.30 31.12 -9.47
C HIS A 183 -4.99 31.72 -8.24
N PRO A 184 -6.06 32.52 -8.40
CA PRO A 184 -6.79 33.05 -7.26
C PRO A 184 -7.33 31.95 -6.36
N GLY A 185 -6.89 31.93 -5.09
CA GLY A 185 -7.43 31.06 -4.05
C GLY A 185 -6.66 29.76 -3.77
N VAL A 186 -5.46 29.56 -4.31
CA VAL A 186 -4.60 28.41 -3.96
C VAL A 186 -3.60 28.83 -2.87
N ASP A 187 -3.70 28.22 -1.69
CA ASP A 187 -2.74 28.42 -0.59
C ASP A 187 -1.45 27.63 -0.83
N VAL A 188 -0.33 28.34 -1.03
CA VAL A 188 0.99 27.73 -1.24
C VAL A 188 1.45 26.91 -0.02
N ASN A 189 0.99 27.30 1.17
CA ASN A 189 1.33 26.65 2.44
C ASN A 189 0.27 25.63 2.89
N ASP A 190 -0.68 25.28 2.02
CA ASP A 190 -1.68 24.26 2.34
C ASP A 190 -0.98 22.97 2.86
N PRO A 191 -1.53 22.21 3.80
CA PRO A 191 -0.83 21.04 4.34
C PRO A 191 -0.94 19.78 3.47
N LEU A 192 -1.90 19.70 2.54
CA LEU A 192 -2.20 18.51 1.73
C LEU A 192 -2.24 18.78 0.21
N VAL A 193 -2.80 19.91 -0.21
CA VAL A 193 -3.04 20.28 -1.60
C VAL A 193 -1.78 20.86 -2.23
N THR A 194 -1.10 20.10 -3.08
CA THR A 194 0.07 20.61 -3.81
C THR A 194 -0.37 21.68 -4.82
N PRO A 195 0.19 22.90 -4.76
CA PRO A 195 -0.20 23.95 -5.69
C PRO A 195 0.30 23.62 -7.11
N PRO A 196 -0.41 24.08 -8.15
CA PRO A 196 0.03 23.97 -9.54
C PRO A 196 1.48 24.41 -9.71
N TYR A 197 2.25 23.67 -10.50
CA TYR A 197 3.65 23.97 -10.85
C TYR A 197 4.67 23.87 -9.70
N ALA A 198 4.29 23.40 -8.51
CA ALA A 198 5.25 23.07 -7.45
C ALA A 198 6.18 21.88 -7.78
N GLY A 199 5.94 21.24 -8.92
CA GLY A 199 6.74 20.15 -9.44
C GLY A 199 6.75 18.92 -8.52
N ILE A 200 7.72 18.04 -8.73
CA ILE A 200 7.83 16.80 -7.95
C ILE A 200 8.27 17.02 -6.49
N GLY A 201 9.08 18.05 -6.25
CA GLY A 201 9.50 18.41 -4.90
C GLY A 201 8.31 18.81 -4.03
N GLY A 202 7.38 19.62 -4.56
CA GLY A 202 6.15 20.00 -3.86
C GLY A 202 5.28 18.80 -3.49
N TRP A 203 5.02 17.91 -4.44
CA TRP A 203 4.27 16.67 -4.19
C TRP A 203 4.94 15.79 -3.12
N PHE A 204 6.25 15.55 -3.23
CA PHE A 204 6.98 14.72 -2.27
C PHE A 204 7.01 15.33 -0.86
N SER A 205 7.15 16.65 -0.77
CA SER A 205 7.07 17.39 0.50
C SER A 205 5.71 17.16 1.19
N ARG A 206 4.60 17.19 0.44
CA ARG A 206 3.26 16.94 1.00
C ARG A 206 3.07 15.47 1.39
N CYS A 207 3.54 14.52 0.58
CA CYS A 207 3.54 13.10 0.94
C CYS A 207 4.29 12.83 2.25
N THR A 208 5.53 13.31 2.37
CA THR A 208 6.35 13.11 3.58
C THR A 208 5.79 13.85 4.79
N SER A 209 5.21 15.03 4.60
CA SER A 209 4.57 15.80 5.67
C SER A 209 3.29 15.13 6.17
N ALA A 210 2.44 14.64 5.26
CA ALA A 210 1.25 13.85 5.60
C ALA A 210 1.60 12.58 6.37
N MET A 211 2.64 11.86 5.94
CA MET A 211 3.14 10.67 6.63
C MET A 211 3.61 11.00 8.05
N ARG A 212 4.45 12.03 8.21
CA ARG A 212 4.99 12.44 9.52
C ARG A 212 3.91 12.89 10.51
N ARG A 213 2.83 13.53 10.04
CA ARG A 213 1.71 13.92 10.90
C ARG A 213 0.85 12.72 11.33
N GLY A 214 0.59 11.79 10.39
CA GLY A 214 -0.43 10.75 10.57
C GLY A 214 0.06 9.37 10.96
N TRP A 215 1.36 9.07 10.93
CA TRP A 215 1.84 7.68 11.08
C TRP A 215 1.35 6.98 12.35
N ARG A 216 1.20 7.70 13.48
CA ARG A 216 0.75 7.10 14.76
C ARG A 216 -0.70 6.58 14.68
N GLN A 217 -1.56 7.25 13.93
CA GLN A 217 -2.94 6.83 13.71
C GLN A 217 -3.08 5.92 12.49
N LEU A 218 -2.28 6.15 11.44
CA LEU A 218 -2.33 5.36 10.21
C LEU A 218 -1.77 3.96 10.39
N LEU A 219 -0.68 3.78 11.15
CA LEU A 219 -0.05 2.48 11.36
C LEU A 219 -1.00 1.43 11.94
N PRO A 220 -1.72 1.65 13.07
CA PRO A 220 -2.66 0.66 13.58
C PRO A 220 -3.83 0.41 12.62
N ILE A 221 -4.28 1.42 11.86
CA ILE A 221 -5.31 1.24 10.83
C ILE A 221 -4.79 0.31 9.74
N MET A 222 -3.59 0.54 9.19
CA MET A 222 -3.02 -0.28 8.13
C MET A 222 -2.67 -1.69 8.59
N LEU A 223 -2.17 -1.85 9.81
CA LEU A 223 -1.91 -3.18 10.38
C LEU A 223 -3.20 -4.00 10.49
N LEU A 224 -4.27 -3.38 11.01
CA LEU A 224 -5.56 -4.04 11.17
C LEU A 224 -6.27 -4.32 9.84
N THR A 225 -6.20 -3.38 8.90
CA THR A 225 -7.03 -3.43 7.69
C THR A 225 -6.29 -3.89 6.44
N GLN A 226 -4.96 -3.90 6.43
CA GLN A 226 -4.16 -4.36 5.29
C GLN A 226 -3.30 -5.56 5.69
N ALA A 227 -2.44 -5.40 6.71
CA ALA A 227 -1.47 -6.45 7.07
C ALA A 227 -2.17 -7.72 7.57
N LEU A 228 -3.15 -7.59 8.48
CA LEU A 228 -3.88 -8.75 8.99
C LEU A 228 -4.65 -9.50 7.88
N PRO A 229 -5.44 -8.84 7.01
CA PRO A 229 -5.99 -9.46 5.81
C PRO A 229 -4.96 -10.17 4.92
N ALA A 230 -3.83 -9.53 4.64
CA ALA A 230 -2.78 -10.11 3.81
C ALA A 230 -2.18 -11.38 4.45
N ALA A 231 -1.91 -11.34 5.76
CA ALA A 231 -1.41 -12.50 6.50
C ALA A 231 -2.42 -13.65 6.48
N VAL A 232 -3.71 -13.38 6.67
CA VAL A 232 -4.77 -14.40 6.61
C VAL A 232 -4.83 -15.05 5.23
N ILE A 233 -4.80 -14.24 4.15
CA ILE A 233 -4.80 -14.77 2.78
C ILE A 233 -3.54 -15.60 2.52
N SER A 234 -2.37 -15.15 2.98
CA SER A 234 -1.10 -15.87 2.82
C SER A 234 -1.14 -17.23 3.56
N VAL A 235 -1.60 -17.26 4.82
CA VAL A 235 -1.77 -18.50 5.59
C VAL A 235 -2.78 -19.45 4.93
N LEU A 236 -3.93 -18.94 4.47
CA LEU A 236 -4.91 -19.76 3.74
C LEU A 236 -4.33 -20.31 2.44
N SER A 237 -3.52 -19.52 1.73
CA SER A 237 -2.90 -19.93 0.48
C SER A 237 -1.90 -21.06 0.70
N VAL A 238 -1.10 -20.99 1.77
CA VAL A 238 -0.17 -22.08 2.12
C VAL A 238 -0.90 -23.30 2.66
N ALA A 239 -1.98 -23.12 3.43
CA ALA A 239 -2.72 -24.23 4.03
C ALA A 239 -3.57 -25.05 3.04
N LEU A 240 -3.97 -24.44 1.93
CA LEU A 240 -4.81 -25.05 0.92
C LEU A 240 -4.08 -25.25 -0.41
N ALA A 241 -2.75 -25.06 -0.43
CA ALA A 241 -1.96 -25.16 -1.64
C ALA A 241 -2.18 -26.54 -2.30
N PRO A 242 -2.57 -26.60 -3.58
CA PRO A 242 -2.75 -27.87 -4.26
C PRO A 242 -1.40 -28.60 -4.37
N PRO A 243 -1.40 -29.94 -4.47
CA PRO A 243 -0.17 -30.71 -4.63
C PRO A 243 0.60 -30.25 -5.87
N ASP A 244 1.89 -30.02 -5.68
CA ASP A 244 2.84 -29.46 -6.66
C ASP A 244 3.54 -30.53 -7.52
N GLN A 245 3.31 -31.81 -7.21
CA GLN A 245 3.93 -32.96 -7.88
C GLN A 245 2.92 -33.69 -8.76
N PHE A 246 3.31 -33.98 -10.01
CA PHE A 246 2.58 -34.92 -10.85
C PHE A 246 2.69 -36.34 -10.27
N ALA A 247 1.58 -37.07 -10.28
CA ALA A 247 1.59 -38.49 -9.98
C ALA A 247 2.22 -39.26 -11.15
N THR A 248 2.68 -40.49 -10.90
CA THR A 248 3.18 -41.39 -11.95
C THR A 248 2.11 -42.43 -12.27
N GLY A 249 1.68 -42.46 -13.52
CA GLY A 249 0.72 -43.43 -14.01
C GLY A 249 1.34 -44.84 -14.11
N PRO A 250 0.52 -45.88 -14.33
CA PRO A 250 0.98 -47.25 -14.48
C PRO A 250 2.03 -47.44 -15.59
N ASP A 251 1.97 -46.61 -16.63
CA ASP A 251 2.90 -46.61 -17.77
C ASP A 251 4.13 -45.70 -17.55
N GLY A 252 4.33 -45.17 -16.34
CA GLY A 252 5.39 -44.23 -15.99
C GLY A 252 5.18 -42.80 -16.50
N ALA A 253 4.09 -42.53 -17.22
CA ALA A 253 3.73 -41.19 -17.68
C ALA A 253 3.30 -40.29 -16.51
N PRO A 254 3.63 -38.98 -16.52
CA PRO A 254 3.10 -38.04 -15.54
C PRO A 254 1.59 -37.91 -15.71
N VAL A 255 0.85 -38.17 -14.63
CA VAL A 255 -0.60 -38.02 -14.56
C VAL A 255 -0.96 -37.02 -13.47
N LEU A 256 -2.10 -36.37 -13.63
CA LEU A 256 -2.64 -35.49 -12.59
C LEU A 256 -3.01 -36.34 -11.37
N PRO A 257 -2.66 -35.91 -10.14
CA PRO A 257 -3.10 -36.58 -8.93
C PRO A 257 -4.63 -36.72 -8.86
N ASP A 258 -5.09 -37.80 -8.23
CA ASP A 258 -6.51 -37.97 -7.94
C ASP A 258 -7.02 -36.78 -7.12
N GLY A 259 -8.17 -36.22 -7.49
CA GLY A 259 -8.74 -35.05 -6.81
C GLY A 259 -8.11 -33.70 -7.20
N TYR A 260 -7.09 -33.65 -8.07
CA TYR A 260 -6.40 -32.40 -8.44
C TYR A 260 -7.35 -31.23 -8.77
N PHE A 261 -8.37 -31.47 -9.61
CA PHE A 261 -9.34 -30.41 -9.94
C PHE A 261 -10.18 -29.97 -8.74
N ALA A 262 -10.57 -30.91 -7.87
CA ALA A 262 -11.34 -30.59 -6.67
C ALA A 262 -10.51 -29.75 -5.69
N ASP A 263 -9.22 -30.09 -5.51
CA ASP A 263 -8.29 -29.32 -4.68
C ASP A 263 -8.04 -27.93 -5.28
N LEU A 264 -7.85 -27.86 -6.60
CA LEU A 264 -7.67 -26.59 -7.32
C LEU A 264 -8.89 -25.67 -7.18
N PHE A 265 -10.11 -26.21 -7.37
CA PHE A 265 -11.34 -25.46 -7.18
C PHE A 265 -11.54 -25.03 -5.73
N THR A 266 -11.17 -25.88 -4.77
CA THR A 266 -11.23 -25.55 -3.35
C THR A 266 -10.27 -24.43 -3.00
N PHE A 267 -9.00 -24.54 -3.43
CA PHE A 267 -7.98 -23.51 -3.24
C PHE A 267 -8.43 -22.16 -3.79
N TYR A 268 -8.71 -22.07 -5.10
CA TYR A 268 -9.10 -20.80 -5.71
C TYR A 268 -10.45 -20.30 -5.20
N GLY A 269 -11.43 -21.20 -4.96
CA GLY A 269 -12.73 -20.84 -4.42
C GLY A 269 -12.61 -20.20 -3.03
N VAL A 270 -11.85 -20.81 -2.13
CA VAL A 270 -11.62 -20.27 -0.78
C VAL A 270 -10.82 -18.97 -0.85
N VAL A 271 -9.75 -18.90 -1.63
CA VAL A 271 -8.92 -17.68 -1.76
C VAL A 271 -9.73 -16.53 -2.35
N ILE A 272 -10.58 -16.77 -3.35
CA ILE A 272 -11.46 -15.74 -3.93
C ILE A 272 -12.47 -15.26 -2.89
N VAL A 273 -13.16 -16.16 -2.20
CA VAL A 273 -14.15 -15.79 -1.17
C VAL A 273 -13.47 -15.02 -0.03
N ALA A 274 -12.33 -15.50 0.46
CA ALA A 274 -11.54 -14.82 1.48
C ALA A 274 -11.10 -13.43 1.01
N SER A 275 -10.60 -13.30 -0.22
CA SER A 275 -10.18 -12.02 -0.81
C SER A 275 -11.34 -11.05 -0.97
N LEU A 276 -12.53 -11.52 -1.34
CA LEU A 276 -13.73 -10.70 -1.44
C LEU A 276 -14.15 -10.16 -0.06
N LEU A 277 -14.22 -11.03 0.96
CA LEU A 277 -14.60 -10.65 2.32
C LEU A 277 -13.57 -9.72 2.97
N LEU A 278 -12.29 -10.08 2.88
CA LEU A 278 -11.19 -9.31 3.45
C LEU A 278 -10.91 -8.03 2.64
N GLY A 279 -11.24 -8.00 1.36
CA GLY A 279 -11.18 -6.78 0.53
C GLY A 279 -12.11 -5.68 1.04
N ALA A 280 -13.25 -6.03 1.66
CA ALA A 280 -14.12 -5.05 2.30
C ALA A 280 -13.48 -4.43 3.56
N VAL A 281 -12.72 -5.24 4.31
CA VAL A 281 -11.90 -4.79 5.44
C VAL A 281 -10.76 -3.88 4.94
N GLN A 282 -10.11 -4.24 3.83
CA GLN A 282 -9.08 -3.39 3.21
C GLN A 282 -9.65 -2.04 2.76
N SER A 283 -10.84 -2.05 2.15
CA SER A 283 -11.54 -0.82 1.74
C SER A 283 -11.87 0.09 2.93
N THR A 284 -12.17 -0.49 4.10
CA THR A 284 -12.33 0.27 5.36
C THR A 284 -11.04 1.02 5.70
N GLY A 285 -9.89 0.37 5.56
CA GLY A 285 -8.57 0.95 5.78
C GLY A 285 -8.26 2.13 4.87
N TRP A 286 -8.51 1.97 3.57
CA TRP A 286 -8.34 3.03 2.57
C TRP A 286 -9.20 4.25 2.91
N ALA A 287 -10.49 4.06 3.17
CA ALA A 287 -11.40 5.14 3.54
C ALA A 287 -11.03 5.82 4.87
N ALA A 288 -10.73 5.03 5.91
CA ALA A 288 -10.31 5.53 7.22
C ALA A 288 -9.00 6.32 7.11
N GLY A 289 -8.03 5.81 6.36
CA GLY A 289 -6.74 6.43 6.15
C GLY A 289 -6.84 7.77 5.41
N SER A 290 -7.60 7.83 4.31
CA SER A 290 -7.86 9.09 3.61
C SER A 290 -8.51 10.12 4.54
N TRP A 291 -9.47 9.70 5.37
CA TRP A 291 -10.11 10.58 6.35
C TRP A 291 -9.16 11.11 7.41
N VAL A 292 -8.28 10.27 7.96
CA VAL A 292 -7.24 10.68 8.93
C VAL A 292 -6.31 11.72 8.31
N ILE A 293 -5.77 11.43 7.13
CA ILE A 293 -4.79 12.30 6.47
C ILE A 293 -5.40 13.68 6.21
N THR A 294 -6.61 13.73 5.65
CA THR A 294 -7.28 14.99 5.33
C THR A 294 -7.68 15.77 6.57
N ARG A 295 -8.24 15.12 7.59
CA ARG A 295 -8.67 15.80 8.83
C ARG A 295 -7.49 16.32 9.64
N GLN A 296 -6.41 15.55 9.76
CA GLN A 296 -5.21 16.03 10.46
C GLN A 296 -4.53 17.17 9.71
N ALA A 297 -4.51 17.11 8.38
CA ALA A 297 -4.03 18.23 7.58
C ALA A 297 -4.90 19.48 7.82
N ALA A 298 -6.20 19.34 8.03
CA ALA A 298 -7.08 20.45 8.40
C ALA A 298 -6.90 20.96 9.85
N GLY A 299 -5.95 20.40 10.61
CA GLY A 299 -5.71 20.77 12.01
C GLY A 299 -6.66 20.13 13.02
N ALA A 300 -7.49 19.17 12.61
CA ALA A 300 -8.42 18.49 13.52
C ALA A 300 -7.71 17.37 14.31
N ALA A 301 -8.10 17.21 15.58
CA ALA A 301 -7.69 16.06 16.39
C ALA A 301 -8.43 14.80 15.93
N VAL A 302 -7.68 13.76 15.56
CA VAL A 302 -8.23 12.55 14.96
C VAL A 302 -7.90 11.32 15.80
N GLY A 303 -8.94 10.55 16.17
CA GLY A 303 -8.81 9.24 16.83
C GLY A 303 -9.03 8.07 15.87
N VAL A 304 -8.34 6.95 16.12
CA VAL A 304 -8.41 5.72 15.32
C VAL A 304 -9.84 5.16 15.24
N GLY A 305 -10.59 5.15 16.35
CA GLY A 305 -11.97 4.65 16.36
C GLY A 305 -12.95 5.47 15.51
N ALA A 306 -12.79 6.80 15.49
CA ALA A 306 -13.60 7.67 14.63
C ALA A 306 -13.27 7.43 13.14
N ALA A 307 -12.00 7.26 12.81
CA ALA A 307 -11.54 6.94 11.47
C ALA A 307 -12.09 5.59 10.98
N LEU A 308 -12.03 4.53 11.79
CA LEU A 308 -12.60 3.23 11.45
C LEU A 308 -14.12 3.29 11.30
N ARG A 309 -14.83 4.04 12.14
CA ARG A 309 -16.29 4.24 11.98
C ARG A 309 -16.64 4.99 10.70
N TYR A 310 -15.81 5.94 10.27
CA TYR A 310 -15.94 6.56 8.96
C TYR A 310 -15.69 5.54 7.85
N GLY A 311 -14.58 4.79 7.94
CA GLY A 311 -14.19 3.77 6.97
C GLY A 311 -15.29 2.73 6.77
N LEU A 312 -15.84 2.17 7.85
CA LEU A 312 -16.91 1.16 7.81
C LEU A 312 -18.17 1.68 7.11
N ARG A 313 -18.53 2.95 7.33
CA ARG A 313 -19.69 3.58 6.67
C ARG A 313 -19.50 3.74 5.16
N ARG A 314 -18.26 3.81 4.69
CA ARG A 314 -17.93 3.98 3.25
C ARG A 314 -17.40 2.71 2.59
N ALA A 315 -17.11 1.67 3.38
CA ALA A 315 -16.42 0.47 2.96
C ALA A 315 -17.14 -0.25 1.82
N LEU A 316 -18.45 -0.49 1.92
CA LEU A 316 -19.18 -1.27 0.90
C LEU A 316 -19.18 -0.60 -0.48
N GLY A 317 -19.38 0.72 -0.54
CA GLY A 317 -19.36 1.41 -1.82
C GLY A 317 -17.94 1.51 -2.40
N LEU A 318 -16.91 1.76 -1.57
CA LEU A 318 -15.53 1.74 -2.04
C LEU A 318 -15.11 0.34 -2.51
N TRP A 319 -15.55 -0.70 -1.79
CA TRP A 319 -15.30 -2.09 -2.12
C TRP A 319 -15.96 -2.50 -3.44
N GLY A 320 -17.22 -2.12 -3.65
CA GLY A 320 -17.93 -2.38 -4.91
C GLY A 320 -17.22 -1.76 -6.11
N TRP A 321 -16.78 -0.50 -5.98
CA TRP A 321 -15.98 0.15 -7.04
C TRP A 321 -14.60 -0.47 -7.22
N THR A 322 -13.96 -0.92 -6.13
CA THR A 322 -12.69 -1.65 -6.20
C THR A 322 -12.85 -2.95 -6.97
N ILE A 323 -13.94 -3.71 -6.77
CA ILE A 323 -14.22 -4.92 -7.54
C ILE A 323 -14.37 -4.62 -9.02
N VAL A 324 -15.15 -3.58 -9.37
CA VAL A 324 -15.32 -3.19 -10.77
C VAL A 324 -13.96 -2.80 -11.38
N ALA A 325 -13.15 -2.02 -10.67
CA ALA A 325 -11.83 -1.62 -11.12
C ALA A 325 -10.89 -2.82 -11.30
N THR A 326 -10.84 -3.76 -10.34
CA THR A 326 -9.99 -4.95 -10.45
C THR A 326 -10.44 -5.86 -11.57
N LEU A 327 -11.76 -6.05 -11.77
CA LEU A 327 -12.28 -6.81 -12.91
C LEU A 327 -11.87 -6.18 -14.25
N LEU A 328 -11.97 -4.86 -14.40
CA LEU A 328 -11.53 -4.18 -15.62
C LEU A 328 -10.02 -4.34 -15.85
N ILE A 329 -9.22 -4.23 -14.80
CA ILE A 329 -7.76 -4.44 -14.86
C ILE A 329 -7.45 -5.88 -15.27
N THR A 330 -8.10 -6.87 -14.64
CA THR A 330 -7.91 -8.29 -14.93
C THR A 330 -8.32 -8.62 -16.35
N VAL A 331 -9.51 -8.20 -16.80
CA VAL A 331 -9.97 -8.40 -18.18
C VAL A 331 -8.99 -7.75 -19.16
N GLY A 332 -8.56 -6.52 -18.90
CA GLY A 332 -7.54 -5.84 -19.69
C GLY A 332 -6.25 -6.67 -19.79
N ALA A 333 -5.73 -7.15 -18.66
CA ALA A 333 -4.52 -7.97 -18.59
C ALA A 333 -4.66 -9.31 -19.32
N CYS A 334 -5.85 -9.94 -19.27
CA CYS A 334 -6.15 -11.17 -20.01
C CYS A 334 -6.12 -10.97 -21.52
N PHE A 335 -6.58 -9.83 -22.03
CA PHE A 335 -6.49 -9.53 -23.47
C PHE A 335 -5.09 -9.13 -23.90
N CYS A 336 -4.34 -8.40 -23.07
CA CYS A 336 -2.90 -8.13 -23.19
C CYS A 336 -2.41 -7.46 -21.90
N LEU A 337 -1.16 -7.74 -21.47
CA LEU A 337 -0.61 -7.14 -20.25
C LEU A 337 -0.63 -5.60 -20.27
N LEU A 338 -0.32 -4.98 -21.42
CA LEU A 338 -0.26 -3.52 -21.57
C LEU A 338 -1.61 -2.82 -21.32
N PRO A 339 -2.74 -3.23 -21.94
CA PRO A 339 -4.08 -2.73 -21.58
C PRO A 339 -4.41 -2.84 -20.09
N GLY A 340 -4.10 -3.96 -19.43
CA GLY A 340 -4.33 -4.13 -18.00
C GLY A 340 -3.56 -3.10 -17.16
N ILE A 341 -2.26 -2.92 -17.47
CA ILE A 341 -1.42 -1.89 -16.82
C ILE A 341 -2.00 -0.49 -17.08
N TYR A 342 -2.36 -0.17 -18.32
CA TYR A 342 -2.96 1.12 -18.66
C TYR A 342 -4.23 1.40 -17.83
N VAL A 343 -5.15 0.43 -17.74
CA VAL A 343 -6.38 0.57 -16.94
C VAL A 343 -6.05 0.75 -15.45
N ALA A 344 -5.06 0.04 -14.92
CA ALA A 344 -4.64 0.20 -13.52
C ALA A 344 -4.15 1.62 -13.22
N PHE A 345 -3.38 2.22 -14.14
CA PHE A 345 -2.94 3.61 -14.02
C PHE A 345 -4.08 4.61 -14.17
N ALA A 346 -4.97 4.39 -15.15
CA ALA A 346 -6.14 5.26 -15.36
C ALA A 346 -7.13 5.24 -14.18
N LEU A 347 -7.21 4.12 -13.46
CA LEU A 347 -8.10 3.93 -12.32
C LEU A 347 -7.45 4.13 -10.95
N ALA A 348 -6.16 4.48 -10.90
CA ALA A 348 -5.43 4.63 -9.64
C ALA A 348 -6.04 5.68 -8.69
N LEU A 349 -6.77 6.67 -9.22
CA LEU A 349 -7.44 7.71 -8.44
C LEU A 349 -8.91 7.40 -8.11
N ALA A 350 -9.44 6.23 -8.49
CA ALA A 350 -10.85 5.89 -8.29
C ALA A 350 -11.25 5.87 -6.80
N GLY A 351 -10.35 5.43 -5.92
CA GLY A 351 -10.57 5.44 -4.48
C GLY A 351 -10.80 6.85 -3.91
N PRO A 352 -9.82 7.76 -4.04
CA PRO A 352 -10.01 9.17 -3.67
C PRO A 352 -11.24 9.81 -4.33
N VAL A 353 -11.42 9.65 -5.65
CA VAL A 353 -12.57 10.22 -6.35
C VAL A 353 -13.89 9.75 -5.74
N TYR A 354 -14.05 8.45 -5.45
CA TYR A 354 -15.24 7.94 -4.78
C TYR A 354 -15.45 8.57 -3.40
N LEU A 355 -14.39 8.75 -2.61
CA LEU A 355 -14.48 9.27 -1.24
C LEU A 355 -14.85 10.76 -1.18
N PHE A 356 -14.27 11.57 -2.07
CA PHE A 356 -14.44 13.03 -2.07
C PHE A 356 -15.57 13.50 -3.00
N GLU A 357 -15.65 12.96 -4.23
CA GLU A 357 -16.60 13.42 -5.25
C GLU A 357 -17.91 12.61 -5.24
N ARG A 358 -17.89 11.36 -4.77
CA ARG A 358 -19.07 10.46 -4.63
C ARG A 358 -19.81 10.11 -5.92
N GLU A 359 -19.41 10.65 -7.06
CA GLU A 359 -20.05 10.44 -8.36
C GLU A 359 -19.06 9.80 -9.35
N ASN A 360 -19.53 8.79 -10.10
CA ASN A 360 -18.83 8.11 -11.21
C ASN A 360 -17.29 8.03 -11.12
N PRO A 361 -16.73 7.26 -10.17
CA PRO A 361 -15.29 7.26 -9.90
C PRO A 361 -14.44 6.74 -11.06
N ILE A 362 -14.97 5.82 -11.86
CA ILE A 362 -14.29 5.26 -13.04
C ILE A 362 -14.14 6.35 -14.11
N GLY A 363 -15.25 6.88 -14.62
CA GLY A 363 -15.20 7.87 -15.71
C GLY A 363 -14.39 9.11 -15.32
N ARG A 364 -14.54 9.54 -14.07
CA ARG A 364 -13.80 10.69 -13.54
C ARG A 364 -12.30 10.44 -13.39
N SER A 365 -11.88 9.25 -12.95
CA SER A 365 -10.44 8.90 -12.89
C SER A 365 -9.81 8.85 -14.28
N PHE A 366 -10.52 8.29 -15.26
CA PHE A 366 -10.12 8.32 -16.67
C PHE A 366 -9.96 9.76 -17.17
N GLU A 367 -10.90 10.66 -16.85
CA GLU A 367 -10.81 12.06 -17.24
C GLU A 367 -9.57 12.75 -16.66
N LEU A 368 -9.33 12.60 -15.34
CA LEU A 368 -8.16 13.17 -14.66
C LEU A 368 -6.85 12.65 -15.25
N PHE A 369 -6.79 11.34 -15.53
CA PHE A 369 -5.63 10.71 -16.14
C PHE A 369 -5.35 11.25 -17.54
N HIS A 370 -6.36 11.42 -18.41
CA HIS A 370 -6.13 11.88 -19.78
C HIS A 370 -5.89 13.39 -19.89
N ARG A 371 -6.58 14.21 -19.08
CA ARG A 371 -6.39 15.68 -19.10
C ARG A 371 -4.96 16.07 -18.74
N ARG A 372 -4.31 15.34 -17.82
CA ARG A 372 -2.95 15.62 -17.36
C ARG A 372 -2.08 14.38 -17.34
N PHE A 373 -2.09 13.64 -18.45
CA PHE A 373 -1.44 12.34 -18.62
C PHE A 373 -0.02 12.29 -18.06
N GLY A 374 0.91 13.12 -18.55
CA GLY A 374 2.31 13.05 -18.12
C GLY A 374 2.51 13.27 -16.62
N MET A 375 1.73 14.16 -16.01
CA MET A 375 1.81 14.46 -14.57
C MET A 375 1.23 13.32 -13.74
N VAL A 376 -0.03 12.93 -14.01
CA VAL A 376 -0.71 11.87 -13.24
C VAL A 376 0.02 10.55 -13.41
N LEU A 377 0.42 10.20 -14.64
CA LEU A 377 1.24 9.01 -14.93
C LEU A 377 2.52 9.03 -14.10
N GLY A 378 3.27 10.13 -14.08
CA GLY A 378 4.51 10.24 -13.31
C GLY A 378 4.30 10.05 -11.81
N ARG A 379 3.25 10.66 -11.23
CA ARG A 379 2.93 10.47 -9.80
C ARG A 379 2.53 9.05 -9.46
N VAL A 380 1.58 8.51 -10.23
CA VAL A 380 1.04 7.17 -10.03
C VAL A 380 2.14 6.12 -10.26
N ALA A 381 3.06 6.33 -11.20
CA ALA A 381 4.20 5.45 -11.46
C ALA A 381 5.13 5.36 -10.24
N LEU A 382 5.45 6.49 -9.61
CA LEU A 382 6.27 6.49 -8.39
C LEU A 382 5.61 5.73 -7.24
N VAL A 383 4.30 5.91 -7.09
CA VAL A 383 3.51 5.17 -6.11
C VAL A 383 3.47 3.67 -6.45
N ALA A 384 3.27 3.33 -7.72
CA ALA A 384 3.25 1.95 -8.20
C ALA A 384 4.60 1.26 -7.99
N VAL A 385 5.73 1.94 -8.23
CA VAL A 385 7.07 1.42 -7.95
C VAL A 385 7.22 1.09 -6.46
N ALA A 386 6.80 1.99 -5.56
CA ALA A 386 6.85 1.72 -4.12
C ALA A 386 5.97 0.52 -3.72
N ALA A 387 4.78 0.40 -4.32
CA ALA A 387 3.89 -0.74 -4.09
C ALA A 387 4.50 -2.06 -4.61
N VAL A 388 5.10 -2.05 -5.80
CA VAL A 388 5.79 -3.21 -6.38
C VAL A 388 6.99 -3.62 -5.52
N VAL A 389 7.81 -2.67 -5.06
CA VAL A 389 8.92 -2.97 -4.15
C VAL A 389 8.42 -3.62 -2.86
N GLY A 390 7.34 -3.10 -2.27
CA GLY A 390 6.70 -3.73 -1.11
C GLY A 390 6.24 -5.16 -1.39
N ALA A 391 5.54 -5.37 -2.51
CA ALA A 391 5.07 -6.70 -2.92
C ALA A 391 6.24 -7.68 -3.13
N LEU A 392 7.32 -7.24 -3.78
CA LEU A 392 8.53 -8.05 -3.99
C LEU A 392 9.21 -8.43 -2.67
N ILE A 393 9.27 -7.52 -1.70
CA ILE A 393 9.77 -7.84 -0.35
C ILE A 393 8.95 -8.96 0.28
N GLY A 394 7.61 -8.88 0.20
CA GLY A 394 6.73 -9.92 0.71
C GLY A 394 6.98 -11.28 0.05
N VAL A 395 7.05 -11.31 -1.29
CA VAL A 395 7.35 -12.53 -2.06
C VAL A 395 8.69 -13.13 -1.66
N VAL A 396 9.73 -12.31 -1.50
CA VAL A 396 11.06 -12.77 -1.10
C VAL A 396 11.04 -13.37 0.31
N ILE A 397 10.37 -12.73 1.27
CA ILE A 397 10.24 -13.24 2.64
C ILE A 397 9.52 -14.59 2.67
N GLU A 398 8.41 -14.69 1.94
CA GLU A 398 7.65 -15.94 1.86
C GLU A 398 8.47 -17.04 1.19
N ALA A 399 9.22 -16.74 0.12
CA ALA A 399 10.13 -17.69 -0.51
C ALA A 399 11.20 -18.22 0.46
N PHE A 400 11.80 -17.35 1.29
CA PHE A 400 12.71 -17.81 2.36
C PHE A 400 12.00 -18.69 3.40
N GLY A 401 10.74 -18.40 3.72
CA GLY A 401 9.92 -19.24 4.57
C GLY A 401 9.73 -20.65 4.01
N GLN A 402 9.46 -20.77 2.71
CA GLN A 402 9.33 -22.06 2.03
C GLN A 402 10.63 -22.86 2.05
N VAL A 403 11.78 -22.20 1.90
CA VAL A 403 13.10 -22.85 2.04
C VAL A 403 13.34 -23.35 3.47
N ALA A 404 12.90 -22.58 4.48
CA ALA A 404 13.12 -22.90 5.88
C ALA A 404 12.15 -23.96 6.44
N PHE A 405 10.90 -23.96 5.99
CA PHE A 405 9.80 -24.76 6.56
C PHE A 405 9.19 -25.79 5.59
N GLY A 406 9.68 -25.86 4.35
CA GLY A 406 9.17 -26.75 3.30
C GLY A 406 7.97 -26.18 2.55
N THR A 407 7.56 -26.87 1.47
CA THR A 407 6.41 -26.49 0.62
C THR A 407 5.05 -26.86 1.21
N HIS A 408 5.03 -27.82 2.14
CA HIS A 408 3.84 -28.25 2.88
C HIS A 408 4.02 -28.03 4.39
N PRO A 409 4.22 -26.78 4.84
CA PRO A 409 4.56 -26.52 6.23
C PRO A 409 3.41 -26.80 7.20
N MET A 410 2.17 -27.00 6.72
CA MET A 410 1.01 -27.28 7.58
C MET A 410 0.90 -28.73 8.05
N ASP A 411 1.74 -29.64 7.54
CA ASP A 411 1.70 -31.06 7.91
C ASP A 411 2.21 -31.34 9.33
N SER A 412 2.96 -30.41 9.91
CA SER A 412 3.45 -30.52 11.29
C SER A 412 3.21 -29.23 12.06
N ALA A 413 2.89 -29.35 13.36
CA ALA A 413 2.61 -28.18 14.20
C ALA A 413 3.81 -27.20 14.29
N GLY A 414 5.04 -27.72 14.27
CA GLY A 414 6.25 -26.90 14.37
C GLY A 414 6.49 -26.06 13.10
N THR A 415 6.39 -26.68 11.93
CA THR A 415 6.52 -25.98 10.64
C THR A 415 5.33 -25.06 10.38
N ALA A 416 4.13 -25.42 10.82
CA ALA A 416 2.93 -24.61 10.67
C ALA A 416 3.06 -23.29 11.44
N ALA A 417 3.51 -23.35 12.70
CA ALA A 417 3.78 -22.15 13.50
C ALA A 417 4.84 -21.25 12.83
N GLY A 418 5.88 -21.84 12.24
CA GLY A 418 6.90 -21.13 11.48
C GLY A 418 6.33 -20.42 10.24
N ALA A 419 5.53 -21.10 9.43
CA ALA A 419 4.91 -20.53 8.25
C ALA A 419 3.94 -19.39 8.59
N VAL A 420 3.13 -19.56 9.65
CA VAL A 420 2.25 -18.48 10.14
C VAL A 420 3.07 -17.27 10.59
N ALA A 421 4.17 -17.49 11.32
CA ALA A 421 5.06 -16.41 11.74
C ALA A 421 5.68 -15.67 10.54
N VAL A 422 6.09 -16.38 9.49
CA VAL A 422 6.59 -15.78 8.24
C VAL A 422 5.51 -14.97 7.54
N ALA A 423 4.29 -15.49 7.41
CA ALA A 423 3.18 -14.78 6.78
C ALA A 423 2.84 -13.47 7.52
N VAL A 424 2.80 -13.52 8.86
CA VAL A 424 2.58 -12.33 9.71
C VAL A 424 3.74 -11.34 9.55
N LEU A 425 4.99 -11.81 9.61
CA LEU A 425 6.17 -10.95 9.45
C LEU A 425 6.20 -10.28 8.07
N SER A 426 5.95 -11.04 7.01
CA SER A 426 5.83 -10.55 5.63
C SER A 426 4.80 -9.44 5.55
N ALA A 427 3.58 -9.69 6.02
CA ALA A 427 2.50 -8.71 5.96
C ALA A 427 2.81 -7.42 6.76
N VAL A 428 3.44 -7.54 7.93
CA VAL A 428 3.88 -6.38 8.72
C VAL A 428 4.96 -5.58 7.96
N LEU A 429 5.94 -6.25 7.36
CA LEU A 429 7.03 -5.60 6.63
C LEU A 429 6.57 -4.94 5.32
N VAL A 430 5.47 -5.39 4.72
CA VAL A 430 4.84 -4.75 3.55
C VAL A 430 4.03 -3.50 3.93
N THR A 431 3.64 -3.33 5.20
CA THR A 431 2.79 -2.22 5.68
C THR A 431 3.25 -0.81 5.25
N PRO A 432 4.55 -0.47 5.25
CA PRO A 432 5.02 0.84 4.76
C PRO A 432 4.65 1.10 3.30
N ALA A 433 4.61 0.07 2.45
CA ALA A 433 4.22 0.22 1.05
C ALA A 433 2.74 0.62 0.93
N TYR A 434 1.84 0.01 1.72
CA TYR A 434 0.43 0.40 1.76
C TYR A 434 0.24 1.85 2.23
N LEU A 435 1.03 2.29 3.22
CA LEU A 435 1.03 3.68 3.69
C LEU A 435 1.46 4.65 2.59
N VAL A 436 2.56 4.36 1.89
CA VAL A 436 3.05 5.17 0.77
C VAL A 436 2.02 5.22 -0.34
N GLN A 437 1.37 4.09 -0.64
CA GLN A 437 0.33 4.00 -1.66
C GLN A 437 -0.88 4.89 -1.33
N LEU A 438 -1.38 4.79 -0.10
CA LEU A 438 -2.49 5.62 0.38
C LEU A 438 -2.17 7.11 0.31
N VAL A 439 -1.05 7.52 0.89
CA VAL A 439 -0.66 8.93 0.97
C VAL A 439 -0.38 9.48 -0.44
N GLY A 440 0.37 8.73 -1.25
CA GLY A 440 0.76 9.14 -2.60
C GLY A 440 -0.45 9.37 -3.50
N LEU A 441 -1.38 8.41 -3.57
CA LEU A 441 -2.58 8.55 -4.40
C LEU A 441 -3.49 9.68 -3.91
N LEU A 442 -3.62 9.86 -2.60
CA LEU A 442 -4.42 10.95 -2.03
C LEU A 442 -3.85 12.33 -2.35
N VAL A 443 -2.54 12.52 -2.18
CA VAL A 443 -1.87 13.79 -2.50
C VAL A 443 -1.92 14.06 -4.01
N THR A 444 -1.75 13.03 -4.84
CA THR A 444 -1.92 13.15 -6.30
C THR A 444 -3.34 13.59 -6.66
N TYR A 445 -4.36 13.01 -6.04
CA TYR A 445 -5.74 13.43 -6.24
C TYR A 445 -5.95 14.90 -5.81
N ALA A 446 -5.44 15.30 -4.63
CA ALA A 446 -5.54 16.67 -4.14
C ALA A 446 -4.84 17.69 -5.07
N GLU A 447 -3.67 17.34 -5.62
CA GLU A 447 -2.96 18.11 -6.64
C GLU A 447 -3.83 18.28 -7.90
N GLN A 448 -4.49 17.22 -8.36
CA GLN A 448 -5.35 17.31 -9.54
C GLN A 448 -6.55 18.25 -9.33
N ARG A 449 -7.15 18.24 -8.14
CA ARG A 449 -8.24 19.16 -7.77
C ARG A 449 -7.79 20.62 -7.76
N ALA A 450 -6.55 20.90 -7.32
CA ALA A 450 -5.99 22.26 -7.27
C ALA A 450 -5.87 22.93 -8.64
N HIS A 451 -5.65 22.12 -9.67
CA HIS A 451 -5.56 22.62 -11.03
C HIS A 451 -6.92 22.77 -11.73
N GLU A 452 -8.02 22.26 -11.17
CA GLU A 452 -9.37 22.46 -11.72
C GLU A 452 -10.05 23.70 -11.15
N GLY A 453 -9.68 24.09 -9.93
CA GLY A 453 -10.22 25.29 -9.28
C GLY A 453 -9.71 25.43 -7.84
N PRO A 454 -10.12 26.51 -7.14
CA PRO A 454 -9.69 26.76 -5.78
C PRO A 454 -10.19 25.65 -4.84
N VAL A 455 -9.24 24.86 -4.34
CA VAL A 455 -9.44 23.82 -3.34
C VAL A 455 -8.36 23.96 -2.27
N ASN A 456 -8.74 23.72 -1.02
CA ASN A 456 -7.83 23.68 0.10
C ASN A 456 -8.16 22.47 0.99
N THR A 457 -7.29 22.19 1.95
CA THR A 457 -7.46 21.06 2.86
C THR A 457 -8.76 21.14 3.67
N ALA A 458 -9.18 22.33 4.10
CA ALA A 458 -10.41 22.50 4.86
C ALA A 458 -11.65 22.08 4.04
N ARG A 459 -11.68 22.45 2.75
CA ARG A 459 -12.72 22.02 1.81
C ARG A 459 -12.71 20.50 1.61
N LEU A 460 -11.55 19.90 1.37
CA LEU A 460 -11.43 18.43 1.24
C LEU A 460 -11.91 17.72 2.52
N ALA A 461 -11.60 18.26 3.69
CA ALA A 461 -12.06 17.71 4.96
C ALA A 461 -13.59 17.78 5.12
N ALA A 462 -14.22 18.87 4.66
CA ALA A 462 -15.67 19.02 4.64
C ALA A 462 -16.34 18.08 3.64
N GLU A 463 -15.72 17.84 2.47
CA GLU A 463 -16.23 16.89 1.46
C GLU A 463 -16.35 15.47 2.02
N LEU A 464 -15.48 15.06 2.96
CA LEU A 464 -15.56 13.74 3.60
C LEU A 464 -16.70 13.60 4.62
N GLY A 465 -17.32 14.70 5.08
CA GLY A 465 -18.37 14.70 6.11
C GLY A 465 -17.79 14.92 7.50
#